data_AF-A0A2V8PAT9-F1
#
_entry.id   AF-A0A2V8PAT9-F1
#
_cell.length_a   1.000
_cell.length_b   1.000
_cell.length_c   1.000
_cell.angle_alpha   90.00
_cell.angle_beta   90.00
_cell.angle_gamma   90.00
#
_symmetry.space_group_name_H-M   'P 1'
#
loop_
_entity.id
_entity.type
_entity.pdbx_description
1 polymer ?
#
loop_
_entity_poly.entity_id
_entity_poly.type
_entity_poly.pdbx_seq_one_letter_code
_entity_poly.pdbx_strand_id
1 'polypeptide(L)'
;MNRYRHTFLILCIALSLVTLVSSLARVRARAEDAKAAVPMSRSGGIALTTSADRNCFLDRFLNHAQSPDFTKWTQPFGALTPAGLTFTVNSTADPGTGGCDISECTLREAITAANLNSGLNTIAFAISGPGPHTIKPTSALPAITNPVIIDGYTQAGTSANTLAASDNAVLEIELDGSNQTSGLSLLEIDSGSSTVRGLVINHGGGLSGIRLVTNGGNIIDGNFLGTNVTGEAAAGNNSGVDIVFGSSGNLIGGITPAARNLISGNFNGLSLGGGPGNLMQGNFIGTDHTGLNDLGNRIGIQVVASNSNTIGGSVAGARNVISGNGTAIRMQSNTNVIQGNYIGISPTGGAFNSNHDSLIALNIFNCTGNTIGGTTAGARNVISGHTIGISLNDARLTNVQGNFIGTDATGTTGLGNSDAGIDVTLSNNTLIGGTAPGSGNLISANTTGIRLTPSTSGISIQIQGNLIGTDVTGTVDLGNTNDGVSINDPRTASITIGGTAAGARNVISGNDGDGVDLRGIAGVLIQGNFIGTQIDGTSPLGNGGHGINIVGAANTTIGGATPGAGNRIAFNGVSRDFGGGIIIEGNFSDHDSVRGNSIFANTSNGITPNGGLGIDLSISGNGDGTTVNDACDRTILC
;
A
#
# COMPACT_ATOMS: atom_id res chain seq x y z
N MET A 1 35.61 -3.68 -30.27
CA MET A 1 34.90 -2.95 -31.34
C MET A 1 34.40 -3.78 -32.53
N ASN A 2 34.49 -5.13 -32.53
CA ASN A 2 33.96 -5.97 -33.63
C ASN A 2 32.65 -6.73 -33.33
N ARG A 3 32.04 -6.61 -32.14
CA ARG A 3 30.74 -7.24 -31.81
C ARG A 3 29.50 -6.38 -32.02
N TYR A 4 29.65 -5.09 -32.38
CA TYR A 4 28.51 -4.18 -32.63
C TYR A 4 28.11 -4.08 -34.11
N ARG A 5 28.88 -4.66 -35.05
CA ARG A 5 28.55 -4.65 -36.49
C ARG A 5 27.63 -5.78 -36.94
N HIS A 6 27.48 -6.86 -36.15
CA HIS A 6 26.60 -7.98 -36.52
C HIS A 6 25.17 -7.81 -36.00
N THR A 7 24.99 -7.15 -34.85
CA THR A 7 23.65 -6.86 -34.30
C THR A 7 22.90 -5.81 -35.13
N PHE A 8 23.61 -4.85 -35.74
CA PHE A 8 23.02 -3.83 -36.61
C PHE A 8 22.62 -4.39 -37.99
N LEU A 9 23.36 -5.37 -38.51
CA LEU A 9 23.06 -6.01 -39.79
C LEU A 9 21.85 -6.96 -39.70
N ILE A 10 21.68 -7.64 -38.55
CA ILE A 10 20.52 -8.51 -38.29
C ILE A 10 19.22 -7.69 -38.11
N LEU A 11 19.31 -6.50 -37.50
CA LEU A 11 18.15 -5.60 -37.33
C LEU A 11 17.68 -4.99 -38.65
N CYS A 12 18.59 -4.68 -39.59
CA CYS A 12 18.25 -4.17 -40.93
C CYS A 12 17.64 -5.24 -41.86
N ILE A 13 17.98 -6.53 -41.68
CA ILE A 13 17.40 -7.64 -42.43
C ILE A 13 15.99 -7.99 -41.90
N ALA A 14 15.75 -7.84 -40.59
CA ALA A 14 14.43 -8.04 -40.00
C ALA A 14 13.41 -6.96 -40.42
N LEU A 15 13.81 -5.68 -40.52
CA LEU A 15 12.91 -4.60 -40.95
C LEU A 15 12.58 -4.62 -42.46
N SER A 16 13.44 -5.22 -43.30
CA SER A 16 13.20 -5.35 -44.74
C SER A 16 12.30 -6.53 -45.11
N LEU A 17 12.20 -7.57 -44.26
CA LEU A 17 11.23 -8.66 -44.46
C LEU A 17 9.80 -8.27 -44.09
N VAL A 18 9.61 -7.44 -43.07
CA VAL A 18 8.27 -6.98 -42.63
C VAL A 18 7.62 -6.04 -43.65
N THR A 19 8.41 -5.28 -44.41
CA THR A 19 7.92 -4.43 -45.51
C THR A 19 7.59 -5.21 -46.79
N LEU A 20 8.23 -6.37 -47.03
CA LEU A 20 7.95 -7.22 -48.20
C LEU A 20 6.69 -8.08 -48.04
N VAL A 21 6.34 -8.52 -46.83
CA VAL A 21 5.11 -9.29 -46.58
C VAL A 21 3.85 -8.40 -46.62
N SER A 22 3.98 -7.11 -46.31
CA SER A 22 2.88 -6.14 -46.37
C SER A 22 2.52 -5.66 -47.80
N SER A 23 3.42 -5.80 -48.78
CA SER A 23 3.18 -5.40 -50.18
C SER A 23 2.62 -6.53 -51.06
N LEU A 24 2.86 -7.80 -50.70
CA LEU A 24 2.25 -8.97 -51.38
C LEU A 24 0.78 -9.21 -51.00
N ALA A 25 0.33 -8.74 -49.83
CA ALA A 25 -1.07 -8.82 -49.41
C ALA A 25 -1.99 -7.77 -50.08
N ARG A 26 -1.43 -6.70 -50.68
CA ARG A 26 -2.21 -5.65 -51.36
C ARG A 26 -2.34 -5.82 -52.89
N VAL A 27 -1.75 -6.85 -53.48
CA VAL A 27 -1.82 -7.10 -54.94
C VAL A 27 -2.71 -8.30 -55.31
N ARG A 28 -3.18 -9.11 -54.34
CA ARG A 28 -4.06 -10.26 -54.61
C ARG A 28 -5.57 -10.04 -54.45
N ALA A 29 -6.02 -8.83 -54.08
CA ALA A 29 -7.44 -8.50 -53.90
C ALA A 29 -8.04 -7.62 -55.01
N ARG A 30 -7.41 -7.55 -56.20
CA ARG A 30 -7.91 -6.75 -57.35
C ARG A 30 -7.91 -7.48 -58.70
N ALA A 31 -7.91 -8.82 -58.72
CA ALA A 31 -7.82 -9.58 -59.97
C ALA A 31 -8.83 -10.73 -60.14
N GLU A 32 -9.90 -10.83 -59.34
CA GLU A 32 -10.92 -11.90 -59.50
C GLU A 32 -12.35 -11.45 -59.82
N ASP A 33 -12.65 -10.16 -59.98
CA ASP A 33 -14.00 -9.68 -60.36
C ASP A 33 -14.10 -9.19 -61.82
N ALA A 34 -13.49 -9.92 -62.76
CA ALA A 34 -13.66 -9.64 -64.19
C ALA A 34 -13.55 -10.88 -65.09
N LYS A 35 -14.36 -11.92 -64.84
CA LYS A 35 -14.63 -12.99 -65.82
C LYS A 35 -16.05 -13.54 -65.71
N ALA A 36 -17.03 -12.77 -66.17
CA ALA A 36 -18.30 -13.30 -66.70
C ALA A 36 -19.06 -12.20 -67.45
N ALA A 37 -18.73 -11.96 -68.72
CA ALA A 37 -19.59 -11.18 -69.61
C ALA A 37 -19.62 -11.84 -71.01
N VAL A 38 -20.78 -12.40 -71.34
CA VAL A 38 -21.19 -12.96 -72.64
C VAL A 38 -21.73 -11.80 -73.51
N PRO A 39 -21.46 -11.74 -74.83
CA PRO A 39 -21.90 -10.62 -75.67
C PRO A 39 -23.27 -10.88 -76.31
N MET A 40 -24.17 -9.89 -76.31
CA MET A 40 -25.29 -9.81 -77.26
C MET A 40 -25.32 -8.45 -77.96
N SER A 41 -25.67 -8.50 -79.24
CA SER A 41 -25.41 -7.48 -80.26
C SER A 41 -26.55 -6.46 -80.43
N ARG A 42 -26.20 -5.30 -81.00
CA ARG A 42 -27.04 -4.38 -81.84
C ARG A 42 -28.19 -3.64 -81.14
N SER A 43 -28.58 -2.40 -81.46
CA SER A 43 -28.34 -1.51 -82.62
C SER A 43 -29.02 -0.15 -82.37
N GLY A 44 -28.47 0.92 -82.99
CA GLY A 44 -29.16 2.19 -83.31
C GLY A 44 -29.24 3.18 -82.15
N GLY A 45 -28.83 4.43 -82.22
CA GLY A 45 -28.70 5.36 -83.34
C GLY A 45 -29.33 6.69 -82.92
N ILE A 46 -28.75 7.81 -83.35
CA ILE A 46 -29.22 9.21 -83.29
C ILE A 46 -28.51 10.10 -82.24
N ALA A 47 -27.81 11.09 -82.79
CA ALA A 47 -27.24 12.26 -82.13
C ALA A 47 -28.10 13.50 -82.43
N LEU A 48 -28.23 14.42 -81.46
CA LEU A 48 -28.64 15.84 -81.59
C LEU A 48 -28.27 16.54 -80.26
N THR A 49 -27.17 17.30 -80.16
CA THR A 49 -26.97 18.75 -80.46
C THR A 49 -27.76 19.76 -79.59
N THR A 50 -26.96 20.65 -78.97
CA THR A 50 -27.12 22.10 -78.71
C THR A 50 -27.88 22.67 -77.50
N SER A 51 -27.08 23.43 -76.74
CA SER A 51 -27.27 24.76 -76.13
C SER A 51 -28.16 24.98 -74.91
N ALA A 52 -27.45 25.23 -73.80
CA ALA A 52 -27.47 26.44 -72.96
C ALA A 52 -28.81 27.09 -72.55
N ASP A 53 -28.87 27.34 -71.24
CA ASP A 53 -29.68 28.33 -70.53
C ASP A 53 -31.13 27.96 -70.20
N ARG A 54 -31.24 27.13 -69.16
CA ARG A 54 -32.10 27.47 -68.01
C ARG A 54 -31.31 27.41 -66.70
N ASN A 55 -30.84 28.59 -66.30
CA ASN A 55 -30.41 28.92 -64.94
C ASN A 55 -31.48 28.55 -63.91
N CYS A 56 -31.08 27.87 -62.84
CA CYS A 56 -30.94 28.46 -61.49
C CYS A 56 -30.90 27.31 -60.47
N PHE A 57 -29.98 27.37 -59.50
CA PHE A 57 -29.74 26.41 -58.41
C PHE A 57 -28.80 25.22 -58.68
N LEU A 58 -27.56 25.46 -59.12
CA LEU A 58 -26.46 24.52 -58.77
C LEU A 58 -25.07 25.14 -59.03
N ASP A 59 -24.67 26.17 -58.25
CA ASP A 59 -23.23 26.45 -58.02
C ASP A 59 -22.99 27.51 -56.94
N ARG A 60 -23.52 27.26 -55.74
CA ARG A 60 -22.98 27.87 -54.53
C ARG A 60 -23.05 26.81 -53.44
N PHE A 61 -21.89 26.53 -52.81
CA PHE A 61 -21.62 25.49 -51.81
C PHE A 61 -21.05 24.16 -52.31
N LEU A 62 -19.97 24.24 -53.10
CA LEU A 62 -18.83 23.34 -52.88
C LEU A 62 -18.24 23.64 -51.49
N ASN A 63 -18.63 22.88 -50.47
CA ASN A 63 -17.86 22.59 -49.25
C ASN A 63 -18.63 21.71 -48.25
N HIS A 64 -18.49 20.39 -48.35
CA HIS A 64 -18.50 19.40 -47.25
C HIS A 64 -18.37 18.02 -47.92
N ALA A 65 -17.31 17.24 -47.77
CA ALA A 65 -16.87 16.60 -46.53
C ALA A 65 -18.05 16.01 -45.74
N GLN A 66 -18.78 15.06 -46.33
CA GLN A 66 -19.49 13.97 -45.64
C GLN A 66 -20.17 13.03 -46.65
N SER A 67 -19.52 11.89 -46.92
CA SER A 67 -20.23 10.66 -47.26
C SER A 67 -19.77 9.58 -46.27
N PRO A 68 -20.70 8.88 -45.58
CA PRO A 68 -20.35 7.97 -44.50
C PRO A 68 -19.70 6.69 -45.05
N ASP A 69 -18.43 6.52 -44.68
CA ASP A 69 -17.70 5.31 -44.32
C ASP A 69 -18.16 3.96 -44.92
N PHE A 70 -17.43 3.54 -45.95
CA PHE A 70 -17.35 2.16 -46.44
C PHE A 70 -16.48 1.24 -45.56
N THR A 71 -16.26 1.59 -44.29
CA THR A 71 -15.38 0.86 -43.34
C THR A 71 -16.09 -0.20 -42.48
N LYS A 72 -17.40 -0.42 -42.68
CA LYS A 72 -18.17 -1.39 -41.88
C LYS A 72 -18.04 -2.87 -42.26
N TRP A 73 -17.21 -3.24 -43.24
CA TRP A 73 -17.08 -4.64 -43.69
C TRP A 73 -15.66 -5.23 -43.65
N THR A 74 -14.70 -4.58 -42.98
CA THR A 74 -13.35 -5.14 -42.75
C THR A 74 -12.97 -5.20 -41.26
N GLN A 75 -13.95 -5.35 -40.38
CA GLN A 75 -13.66 -5.88 -39.04
C GLN A 75 -13.34 -7.37 -39.21
N PRO A 76 -12.17 -7.88 -38.79
CA PRO A 76 -12.05 -9.32 -38.60
C PRO A 76 -13.19 -9.70 -37.65
N PHE A 77 -14.00 -10.70 -38.02
CA PHE A 77 -14.92 -11.32 -37.07
C PHE A 77 -14.09 -11.61 -35.82
N GLY A 78 -14.40 -10.94 -34.71
CA GLY A 78 -13.75 -11.20 -33.44
C GLY A 78 -13.79 -12.71 -33.23
N ALA A 79 -12.64 -13.32 -33.00
CA ALA A 79 -12.57 -14.74 -32.74
C ALA A 79 -13.59 -15.04 -31.64
N LEU A 80 -14.63 -15.82 -31.98
CA LEU A 80 -15.56 -16.34 -31.00
C LEU A 80 -14.70 -17.12 -30.01
N THR A 81 -14.47 -16.55 -28.83
CA THR A 81 -13.90 -17.29 -27.72
C THR A 81 -14.83 -18.48 -27.46
N PRO A 82 -14.34 -19.73 -27.53
CA PRO A 82 -15.16 -20.90 -27.23
C PRO A 82 -15.87 -20.70 -25.89
N ALA A 83 -17.17 -21.02 -25.83
CA ALA A 83 -17.89 -21.01 -24.56
C ALA A 83 -17.19 -21.98 -23.59
N GLY A 84 -16.88 -21.52 -22.39
CA GLY A 84 -16.23 -22.33 -21.36
C GLY A 84 -17.06 -23.56 -20.99
N LEU A 85 -16.38 -24.68 -20.72
CA LEU A 85 -17.02 -25.88 -20.20
C LEU A 85 -17.15 -25.80 -18.67
N THR A 86 -18.14 -26.51 -18.12
CA THR A 86 -18.30 -26.69 -16.67
C THR A 86 -18.01 -28.14 -16.28
N PHE A 87 -17.05 -28.34 -15.38
CA PHE A 87 -16.70 -29.62 -14.79
C PHE A 87 -17.20 -29.63 -13.34
N THR A 88 -18.09 -30.54 -12.98
CA THR A 88 -18.73 -30.56 -11.66
C THR A 88 -18.12 -31.63 -10.78
N VAL A 89 -17.36 -31.22 -9.78
CA VAL A 89 -16.80 -32.10 -8.73
C VAL A 89 -17.95 -32.64 -7.87
N ASN A 90 -18.08 -33.96 -7.79
CA ASN A 90 -19.14 -34.64 -7.03
C ASN A 90 -18.59 -35.69 -6.03
N SER A 91 -17.26 -35.82 -5.93
CA SER A 91 -16.58 -36.76 -5.04
C SER A 91 -15.40 -36.09 -4.32
N THR A 92 -15.17 -36.46 -3.06
CA THR A 92 -14.01 -36.04 -2.27
C THR A 92 -12.79 -36.95 -2.44
N ALA A 93 -12.91 -38.00 -3.26
CA ALA A 93 -11.83 -38.97 -3.49
C ALA A 93 -10.59 -38.33 -4.15
N ASP A 94 -9.42 -38.93 -3.92
CA ASP A 94 -8.21 -38.67 -4.68
C ASP A 94 -7.28 -39.92 -4.65
N PRO A 95 -6.82 -40.45 -5.80
CA PRO A 95 -7.29 -40.13 -7.15
C PRO A 95 -8.71 -40.65 -7.40
N GLY A 96 -9.38 -40.17 -8.44
CA GLY A 96 -10.65 -40.70 -8.92
C GLY A 96 -10.51 -41.86 -9.92
N THR A 97 -11.56 -42.12 -10.67
CA THR A 97 -11.70 -43.20 -11.68
C THR A 97 -11.02 -42.94 -13.04
N GLY A 98 -10.40 -41.77 -13.23
CA GLY A 98 -9.66 -41.38 -14.45
C GLY A 98 -10.43 -40.45 -15.40
N GLY A 99 -11.59 -39.93 -14.99
CA GLY A 99 -12.43 -39.05 -15.81
C GLY A 99 -13.33 -38.16 -14.95
N CYS A 100 -13.82 -37.05 -15.50
CA CYS A 100 -14.80 -36.20 -14.82
C CYS A 100 -16.18 -36.43 -15.43
N ASP A 101 -17.00 -37.26 -14.78
CA ASP A 101 -18.36 -37.57 -15.23
C ASP A 101 -19.39 -37.58 -14.08
N ILE A 102 -20.64 -37.94 -14.40
CA ILE A 102 -21.75 -37.93 -13.44
C ILE A 102 -21.64 -39.01 -12.37
N SER A 103 -20.87 -40.07 -12.62
CA SER A 103 -20.64 -41.15 -11.66
C SER A 103 -19.58 -40.75 -10.64
N GLU A 104 -18.49 -40.15 -11.13
CA GLU A 104 -17.45 -39.56 -10.29
C GLU A 104 -16.71 -38.48 -11.08
N CYS A 105 -16.48 -37.35 -10.42
CA CYS A 105 -15.54 -36.34 -10.81
C CYS A 105 -14.90 -35.78 -9.54
N THR A 106 -13.61 -36.06 -9.38
CA THR A 106 -12.76 -35.50 -8.33
C THR A 106 -12.20 -34.15 -8.76
N LEU A 107 -11.69 -33.36 -7.81
CA LEU A 107 -11.04 -32.07 -8.12
C LEU A 107 -9.85 -32.25 -9.08
N ARG A 108 -9.07 -33.33 -8.92
CA ARG A 108 -7.94 -33.66 -9.83
C ARG A 108 -8.41 -33.87 -11.26
N GLU A 109 -9.49 -34.61 -11.45
CA GLU A 109 -10.05 -34.90 -12.78
C GLU A 109 -10.67 -33.65 -13.40
N ALA A 110 -11.36 -32.83 -12.62
CA ALA A 110 -11.91 -31.55 -13.07
C ALA A 110 -10.80 -30.61 -13.56
N ILE A 111 -9.69 -30.49 -12.82
CA ILE A 111 -8.51 -29.70 -13.25
C ILE A 111 -7.90 -30.29 -14.52
N THR A 112 -7.73 -31.61 -14.58
CA THR A 112 -7.17 -32.29 -15.76
C THR A 112 -8.05 -32.04 -17.00
N ALA A 113 -9.37 -32.14 -16.85
CA ALA A 113 -10.31 -31.88 -17.93
C ALA A 113 -10.31 -30.40 -18.35
N ALA A 114 -10.29 -29.46 -17.39
CA ALA A 114 -10.17 -28.04 -17.69
C ALA A 114 -8.88 -27.70 -18.45
N ASN A 115 -7.75 -28.32 -18.08
CA ASN A 115 -6.48 -28.16 -18.77
C ASN A 115 -6.47 -28.69 -20.21
N LEU A 116 -7.35 -29.63 -20.56
CA LEU A 116 -7.47 -30.15 -21.93
C LEU A 116 -8.38 -29.30 -22.82
N ASN A 117 -9.08 -28.31 -22.26
CA ASN A 117 -10.06 -27.51 -22.97
C ASN A 117 -9.66 -26.04 -23.00
N SER A 118 -9.56 -25.46 -24.20
CA SER A 118 -9.24 -24.05 -24.38
C SER A 118 -10.39 -23.14 -23.94
N GLY A 119 -10.07 -21.94 -23.47
CA GLY A 119 -11.05 -20.96 -23.00
C GLY A 119 -11.15 -20.93 -21.48
N LEU A 120 -11.98 -20.03 -20.96
CA LEU A 120 -12.21 -19.90 -19.52
C LEU A 120 -13.23 -20.95 -19.06
N ASN A 121 -12.74 -22.05 -18.50
CA ASN A 121 -13.60 -23.12 -17.99
C ASN A 121 -14.08 -22.83 -16.56
N THR A 122 -15.07 -23.57 -16.07
CA THR A 122 -15.54 -23.52 -14.68
C THR A 122 -15.42 -24.89 -14.04
N ILE A 123 -14.85 -24.95 -12.85
CA ILE A 123 -14.91 -26.09 -11.93
C ILE A 123 -15.93 -25.74 -10.86
N ALA A 124 -17.06 -26.44 -10.89
CA ALA A 124 -18.16 -26.34 -9.95
C ALA A 124 -18.15 -27.53 -8.98
N PHE A 125 -18.92 -27.46 -7.90
CA PHE A 125 -19.03 -28.48 -6.85
C PHE A 125 -20.49 -28.83 -6.60
N ALA A 126 -20.79 -30.13 -6.54
CA ALA A 126 -22.09 -30.70 -6.19
C ALA A 126 -21.91 -32.04 -5.48
N ILE A 127 -21.08 -32.05 -4.44
CA ILE A 127 -20.81 -33.22 -3.61
C ILE A 127 -22.06 -33.52 -2.77
N SER A 128 -22.45 -34.79 -2.73
CA SER A 128 -23.65 -35.23 -2.02
C SER A 128 -23.39 -35.46 -0.53
N GLY A 129 -24.43 -35.27 0.30
CA GLY A 129 -24.39 -35.47 1.75
C GLY A 129 -24.25 -34.15 2.52
N PRO A 130 -24.24 -34.21 3.86
CA PRO A 130 -23.98 -33.03 4.68
C PRO A 130 -22.53 -32.59 4.55
N GLY A 131 -22.30 -31.28 4.43
CA GLY A 131 -20.97 -30.67 4.47
C GLY A 131 -20.52 -30.35 5.92
N PRO A 132 -19.29 -29.82 6.09
CA PRO A 132 -18.33 -29.49 5.04
C PRO A 132 -17.72 -30.74 4.38
N HIS A 133 -17.37 -30.62 3.10
CA HIS A 133 -16.75 -31.66 2.30
C HIS A 133 -15.24 -31.43 2.20
N THR A 134 -14.48 -32.27 2.89
CA THR A 134 -13.02 -32.22 2.88
C THR A 134 -12.44 -33.10 1.78
N ILE A 135 -11.71 -32.48 0.86
CA ILE A 135 -10.90 -33.11 -0.19
C ILE A 135 -9.45 -33.17 0.31
N LYS A 136 -8.88 -34.37 0.41
CA LYS A 136 -7.50 -34.60 0.86
C LYS A 136 -6.64 -35.20 -0.24
N PRO A 137 -6.00 -34.38 -1.09
CA PRO A 137 -5.13 -34.89 -2.14
C PRO A 137 -4.04 -35.81 -1.56
N THR A 138 -3.77 -36.92 -2.24
CA THR A 138 -2.74 -37.92 -1.92
C THR A 138 -1.43 -37.66 -2.67
N SER A 139 -1.46 -36.83 -3.71
CA SER A 139 -0.30 -36.28 -4.42
C SER A 139 -0.57 -34.87 -4.93
N ALA A 140 0.45 -34.15 -5.40
CA ALA A 140 0.28 -32.78 -5.92
C ALA A 140 -0.80 -32.74 -7.00
N LEU A 141 -1.75 -31.80 -6.90
CA LEU A 141 -2.76 -31.60 -7.94
C LEU A 141 -2.08 -31.13 -9.24
N PRO A 142 -2.64 -31.43 -10.43
CA PRO A 142 -2.08 -30.94 -11.68
C PRO A 142 -2.05 -29.41 -11.68
N ALA A 143 -0.97 -28.81 -12.18
CA ALA A 143 -0.91 -27.37 -12.37
C ALA A 143 -2.01 -26.92 -13.35
N ILE A 144 -2.66 -25.80 -13.07
CA ILE A 144 -3.71 -25.23 -13.90
C ILE A 144 -3.05 -24.48 -15.05
N THR A 145 -3.13 -25.04 -16.26
CA THR A 145 -2.45 -24.54 -17.47
C THR A 145 -3.40 -23.87 -18.47
N ASN A 146 -4.71 -23.98 -18.27
CA ASN A 146 -5.73 -23.17 -18.95
C ASN A 146 -6.55 -22.34 -17.96
N PRO A 147 -7.00 -21.12 -18.33
CA PRO A 147 -7.77 -20.26 -17.46
C PRO A 147 -9.02 -20.97 -16.93
N VAL A 148 -9.26 -20.87 -15.63
CA VAL A 148 -10.37 -21.55 -14.96
C VAL A 148 -10.96 -20.72 -13.84
N ILE A 149 -12.27 -20.83 -13.63
CA ILE A 149 -12.96 -20.40 -12.42
C ILE A 149 -13.16 -21.64 -11.55
N ILE A 150 -12.52 -21.70 -10.39
CA ILE A 150 -12.82 -22.70 -9.36
C ILE A 150 -13.79 -22.03 -8.38
N ASP A 151 -15.05 -22.44 -8.41
CA ASP A 151 -16.13 -21.78 -7.68
C ASP A 151 -16.75 -22.69 -6.61
N GLY A 152 -16.21 -22.63 -5.39
CA GLY A 152 -16.73 -23.33 -4.23
C GLY A 152 -18.16 -22.91 -3.84
N TYR A 153 -18.61 -21.71 -4.21
CA TYR A 153 -19.98 -21.24 -3.94
C TYR A 153 -21.06 -21.96 -4.76
N THR A 154 -20.66 -22.81 -5.71
CA THR A 154 -21.60 -23.68 -6.41
C THR A 154 -22.07 -24.87 -5.57
N GLN A 155 -21.34 -25.22 -4.49
CA GLN A 155 -21.74 -26.27 -3.56
C GLN A 155 -22.97 -25.85 -2.74
N ALA A 156 -23.92 -26.77 -2.61
CA ALA A 156 -25.11 -26.56 -1.78
C ALA A 156 -24.73 -26.34 -0.31
N GLY A 157 -25.36 -25.37 0.36
CA GLY A 157 -25.09 -24.98 1.75
C GLY A 157 -24.18 -23.77 1.89
N THR A 158 -23.47 -23.38 0.83
CA THR A 158 -22.57 -22.22 0.86
C THR A 158 -23.32 -20.88 0.83
N SER A 159 -22.66 -19.85 1.37
CA SER A 159 -23.09 -18.46 1.20
C SER A 159 -21.91 -17.52 1.23
N ALA A 160 -21.91 -16.51 0.34
CA ALA A 160 -20.87 -15.50 0.29
C ALA A 160 -21.05 -14.48 1.43
N ASN A 161 -19.94 -13.91 1.88
CA ASN A 161 -19.96 -12.89 2.91
C ASN A 161 -20.75 -11.64 2.48
N THR A 162 -21.51 -11.10 3.43
CA THR A 162 -22.33 -9.88 3.27
C THR A 162 -21.94 -8.78 4.24
N LEU A 163 -21.12 -9.06 5.25
CA LEU A 163 -20.77 -8.13 6.31
C LEU A 163 -19.57 -7.26 5.92
N ALA A 164 -19.68 -5.95 6.13
CA ALA A 164 -18.61 -5.02 5.79
C ALA A 164 -17.39 -5.12 6.73
N ALA A 165 -17.64 -5.29 8.04
CA ALA A 165 -16.63 -5.25 9.11
C ALA A 165 -16.47 -6.60 9.84
N SER A 166 -16.90 -7.69 9.22
CA SER A 166 -16.78 -9.06 9.71
C SER A 166 -16.92 -10.01 8.52
N ASP A 167 -16.81 -11.31 8.72
CA ASP A 167 -17.04 -12.30 7.67
C ASP A 167 -18.08 -13.33 8.13
N ASN A 168 -19.17 -13.48 7.36
CA ASN A 168 -20.19 -14.49 7.58
C ASN A 168 -20.33 -15.49 6.42
N ALA A 169 -19.28 -15.64 5.60
CA ALA A 169 -19.27 -16.67 4.57
C ALA A 169 -19.44 -18.06 5.20
N VAL A 170 -20.22 -18.90 4.53
CA VAL A 170 -20.29 -20.34 4.80
C VAL A 170 -19.62 -21.04 3.63
N LEU A 171 -18.48 -21.67 3.89
CA LEU A 171 -17.70 -22.38 2.89
C LEU A 171 -17.78 -23.88 3.19
N GLU A 172 -18.26 -24.66 2.21
CA GLU A 172 -18.55 -26.09 2.36
C GLU A 172 -17.51 -26.99 1.68
N ILE A 173 -16.52 -26.41 1.00
CA ILE A 173 -15.45 -27.14 0.34
C ILE A 173 -14.12 -26.82 1.03
N GLU A 174 -13.51 -27.85 1.61
CA GLU A 174 -12.19 -27.77 2.23
C GLU A 174 -11.17 -28.57 1.41
N LEU A 175 -10.10 -27.91 0.96
CA LEU A 175 -8.93 -28.53 0.39
C LEU A 175 -7.85 -28.65 1.47
N ASP A 176 -7.74 -29.85 2.03
CA ASP A 176 -6.89 -30.16 3.17
C ASP A 176 -5.58 -30.84 2.71
N GLY A 177 -4.47 -30.17 2.99
CA GLY A 177 -3.12 -30.59 2.63
C GLY A 177 -2.48 -31.67 3.50
N SER A 178 -3.16 -32.19 4.54
CA SER A 178 -2.56 -33.05 5.56
C SER A 178 -1.93 -34.34 5.01
N ASN A 179 -2.39 -34.80 3.84
CA ASN A 179 -1.89 -36.01 3.17
C ASN A 179 -0.75 -35.74 2.18
N GLN A 180 -0.41 -34.47 1.94
CA GLN A 180 0.69 -34.09 1.06
C GLN A 180 2.01 -34.03 1.82
N THR A 181 2.98 -34.84 1.41
CA THR A 181 4.34 -34.82 1.98
C THR A 181 5.38 -34.22 1.04
N SER A 182 4.98 -33.78 -0.15
CA SER A 182 5.87 -33.19 -1.16
C SER A 182 5.11 -32.25 -2.09
N GLY A 183 5.83 -31.36 -2.78
CA GLY A 183 5.25 -30.31 -3.64
C GLY A 183 5.62 -28.92 -3.15
N LEU A 184 5.08 -27.90 -3.83
CA LEU A 184 5.25 -26.49 -3.46
C LEU A 184 3.93 -25.85 -3.02
N SER A 185 2.79 -26.40 -3.46
CA SER A 185 1.46 -25.85 -3.16
C SER A 185 0.33 -26.87 -3.28
N LEU A 186 -0.83 -26.54 -2.70
CA LEU A 186 -2.07 -27.30 -2.89
C LEU A 186 -2.72 -27.00 -4.24
N LEU A 187 -2.78 -25.72 -4.63
CA LEU A 187 -3.18 -25.30 -5.97
C LEU A 187 -2.06 -24.49 -6.63
N GLU A 188 -1.69 -24.86 -7.86
CA GLU A 188 -0.71 -24.16 -8.68
C GLU A 188 -1.38 -23.64 -9.95
N ILE A 189 -1.24 -22.34 -10.23
CA ILE A 189 -1.84 -21.67 -11.39
C ILE A 189 -0.73 -21.14 -12.30
N ASP A 190 -0.61 -21.77 -13.47
CA ASP A 190 0.32 -21.39 -14.55
C ASP A 190 -0.40 -20.65 -15.68
N SER A 191 -1.72 -20.74 -15.79
CA SER A 191 -2.50 -20.24 -16.94
C SER A 191 -2.66 -18.72 -17.00
N GLY A 192 -2.64 -18.04 -15.84
CA GLY A 192 -3.14 -16.68 -15.70
C GLY A 192 -4.65 -16.57 -15.89
N SER A 193 -5.22 -15.39 -15.62
CA SER A 193 -6.66 -15.09 -15.80
C SER A 193 -7.63 -16.10 -15.17
N SER A 194 -7.19 -16.79 -14.11
CA SER A 194 -8.00 -17.75 -13.36
C SER A 194 -8.61 -17.12 -12.13
N THR A 195 -9.73 -17.67 -11.66
CA THR A 195 -10.39 -17.27 -10.41
C THR A 195 -10.46 -18.44 -9.45
N VAL A 196 -10.14 -18.22 -8.18
CA VAL A 196 -10.36 -19.20 -7.10
C VAL A 196 -11.19 -18.55 -6.02
N ARG A 197 -12.34 -19.15 -5.69
CA ARG A 197 -13.26 -18.59 -4.71
C ARG A 197 -14.08 -19.60 -3.95
N GLY A 198 -14.50 -19.22 -2.74
CA GLY A 198 -15.41 -19.99 -1.90
C GLY A 198 -14.81 -21.28 -1.34
N LEU A 199 -13.48 -21.34 -1.19
CA LEU A 199 -12.78 -22.51 -0.68
C LEU A 199 -12.12 -22.24 0.67
N VAL A 200 -12.05 -23.28 1.50
CA VAL A 200 -11.12 -23.36 2.62
C VAL A 200 -9.89 -24.12 2.13
N ILE A 201 -8.69 -23.56 2.27
CA ILE A 201 -7.43 -24.19 1.83
C ILE A 201 -6.43 -24.14 2.98
N ASN A 202 -6.10 -25.31 3.53
CA ASN A 202 -5.42 -25.38 4.82
C ASN A 202 -4.57 -26.65 4.99
N HIS A 203 -3.93 -26.79 6.16
CA HIS A 203 -3.10 -27.93 6.56
C HIS A 203 -1.95 -28.24 5.57
N GLY A 204 -1.43 -27.23 4.88
CA GLY A 204 -0.37 -27.43 3.88
C GLY A 204 0.97 -27.92 4.43
N GLY A 205 1.24 -27.81 5.74
CA GLY A 205 2.40 -28.43 6.40
C GLY A 205 3.79 -28.08 5.82
N GLY A 206 3.90 -26.97 5.07
CA GLY A 206 5.08 -26.58 4.28
C GLY A 206 4.75 -26.17 2.84
N LEU A 207 3.56 -26.54 2.34
CA LEU A 207 3.03 -26.11 1.05
C LEU A 207 2.35 -24.75 1.14
N SER A 208 2.41 -23.97 0.07
CA SER A 208 1.53 -22.81 -0.11
C SER A 208 0.10 -23.25 -0.41
N GLY A 209 -0.92 -22.53 0.06
CA GLY A 209 -2.31 -22.82 -0.28
C GLY A 209 -2.54 -22.65 -1.79
N ILE A 210 -2.32 -21.43 -2.29
CA ILE A 210 -2.41 -21.11 -3.71
C ILE A 210 -1.08 -20.50 -4.18
N ARG A 211 -0.50 -21.05 -5.25
CA ARG A 211 0.72 -20.55 -5.88
C ARG A 211 0.43 -20.04 -7.28
N LEU A 212 0.73 -18.76 -7.53
CA LEU A 212 0.52 -18.08 -8.81
C LEU A 212 1.85 -17.93 -9.54
N VAL A 213 1.93 -18.48 -10.76
CA VAL A 213 3.19 -18.70 -11.46
C VAL A 213 3.13 -18.13 -12.87
N THR A 214 4.17 -17.37 -13.24
CA THR A 214 4.44 -16.87 -14.61
C THR A 214 3.36 -15.94 -15.17
N ASN A 215 2.16 -16.45 -15.46
CA ASN A 215 1.07 -15.70 -16.06
C ASN A 215 0.19 -15.04 -14.99
N GLY A 216 -0.11 -13.77 -15.24
CA GLY A 216 -0.80 -12.87 -14.33
C GLY A 216 -2.31 -12.80 -14.48
N GLY A 217 -2.92 -11.81 -13.83
CA GLY A 217 -4.34 -11.50 -13.98
C GLY A 217 -5.29 -12.45 -13.24
N ASN A 218 -4.80 -13.19 -12.25
CA ASN A 218 -5.63 -14.10 -11.46
C ASN A 218 -6.41 -13.33 -10.39
N ILE A 219 -7.56 -13.88 -10.00
CA ILE A 219 -8.44 -13.35 -8.94
C ILE A 219 -8.56 -14.41 -7.85
N ILE A 220 -8.19 -14.06 -6.63
CA ILE A 220 -8.35 -14.93 -5.46
C ILE A 220 -9.30 -14.21 -4.52
N ASP A 221 -10.55 -14.65 -4.40
CA ASP A 221 -11.58 -13.94 -3.64
C ASP A 221 -12.45 -14.86 -2.79
N GLY A 222 -12.95 -14.37 -1.64
CA GLY A 222 -13.92 -15.12 -0.84
C GLY A 222 -13.43 -16.46 -0.29
N ASN A 223 -12.12 -16.63 -0.04
CA ASN A 223 -11.52 -17.87 0.46
C ASN A 223 -11.04 -17.75 1.90
N PHE A 224 -10.99 -18.88 2.61
CA PHE A 224 -10.32 -19.01 3.91
C PHE A 224 -9.00 -19.78 3.72
N LEU A 225 -7.87 -19.12 3.92
CA LEU A 225 -6.53 -19.62 3.60
C LEU A 225 -5.71 -19.75 4.89
N GLY A 226 -5.57 -20.98 5.37
CA GLY A 226 -4.80 -21.31 6.58
C GLY A 226 -5.59 -21.35 7.89
N THR A 227 -6.92 -21.31 7.84
CA THR A 227 -7.81 -21.53 8.99
C THR A 227 -8.63 -22.81 8.82
N ASN A 228 -9.31 -23.23 9.89
CA ASN A 228 -10.39 -24.20 9.79
C ASN A 228 -11.60 -23.63 9.01
N VAL A 229 -12.59 -24.48 8.74
CA VAL A 229 -13.81 -24.13 7.99
C VAL A 229 -14.64 -23.01 8.62
N THR A 230 -14.58 -22.82 9.94
CA THR A 230 -15.30 -21.72 10.63
C THR A 230 -14.52 -20.41 10.62
N GLY A 231 -13.22 -20.44 10.28
CA GLY A 231 -12.36 -19.26 10.35
C GLY A 231 -12.00 -18.81 11.77
N GLU A 232 -12.18 -19.70 12.77
CA GLU A 232 -11.96 -19.40 14.19
C GLU A 232 -10.68 -20.04 14.75
N ALA A 233 -10.07 -20.98 14.02
CA ALA A 233 -8.84 -21.65 14.46
C ALA A 233 -7.82 -21.74 13.32
N ALA A 234 -6.54 -21.62 13.67
CA ALA A 234 -5.44 -21.75 12.72
C ALA A 234 -5.26 -23.21 12.26
N ALA A 235 -5.06 -23.39 10.95
CA ALA A 235 -4.76 -24.64 10.26
C ALA A 235 -3.76 -24.36 9.13
N GLY A 236 -2.61 -23.79 9.50
CA GLY A 236 -1.72 -23.05 8.60
C GLY A 236 -1.17 -23.77 7.38
N ASN A 237 -0.87 -22.96 6.36
CA ASN A 237 0.00 -23.29 5.24
C ASN A 237 1.38 -22.63 5.41
N ASN A 238 2.31 -22.88 4.48
CA ASN A 238 3.53 -22.06 4.39
C ASN A 238 3.19 -20.64 3.95
N SER A 239 2.55 -20.48 2.79
CA SER A 239 1.95 -19.21 2.39
C SER A 239 0.45 -19.42 2.15
N GLY A 240 -0.42 -18.49 2.56
CA GLY A 240 -1.82 -18.53 2.15
C GLY A 240 -1.92 -18.39 0.62
N VAL A 241 -1.30 -17.33 0.09
CA VAL A 241 -1.07 -17.13 -1.34
C VAL A 241 0.40 -16.79 -1.59
N ASP A 242 0.99 -17.38 -2.63
CA ASP A 242 2.38 -17.16 -3.04
C ASP A 242 2.46 -16.77 -4.52
N ILE A 243 2.93 -15.55 -4.80
CA ILE A 243 3.05 -14.98 -6.15
C ILE A 243 4.52 -14.98 -6.55
N VAL A 244 4.87 -15.72 -7.59
CA VAL A 244 6.27 -15.95 -7.96
C VAL A 244 6.48 -15.89 -9.47
N PHE A 245 7.76 -15.87 -9.85
CA PHE A 245 8.22 -15.97 -11.24
C PHE A 245 7.58 -14.96 -12.20
N GLY A 246 7.24 -13.77 -11.71
CA GLY A 246 6.77 -12.67 -12.54
C GLY A 246 5.25 -12.60 -12.74
N SER A 247 4.46 -13.46 -12.08
CA SER A 247 2.99 -13.36 -12.14
C SER A 247 2.53 -11.97 -11.67
N SER A 248 1.90 -11.23 -12.57
CA SER A 248 1.64 -9.79 -12.43
C SER A 248 0.15 -9.49 -12.49
N GLY A 249 -0.28 -8.32 -12.01
CA GLY A 249 -1.68 -7.90 -12.17
C GLY A 249 -2.70 -8.81 -11.48
N ASN A 250 -2.32 -9.56 -10.45
CA ASN A 250 -3.24 -10.40 -9.70
C ASN A 250 -4.06 -9.56 -8.71
N LEU A 251 -5.32 -9.93 -8.50
CA LEU A 251 -6.19 -9.36 -7.48
C LEU A 251 -6.40 -10.39 -6.37
N ILE A 252 -5.92 -10.07 -5.18
CA ILE A 252 -6.15 -10.86 -3.96
C ILE A 252 -7.18 -10.12 -3.11
N GLY A 253 -8.39 -10.64 -3.10
CA GLY A 253 -9.57 -10.10 -2.44
C GLY A 253 -10.41 -9.26 -3.39
N GLY A 254 -10.90 -8.12 -2.92
CA GLY A 254 -11.70 -7.19 -3.71
C GLY A 254 -12.39 -6.14 -2.85
N ILE A 255 -13.17 -5.26 -3.48
CA ILE A 255 -13.82 -4.14 -2.79
C ILE A 255 -15.21 -4.47 -2.22
N THR A 256 -15.72 -5.67 -2.45
CA THR A 256 -17.02 -6.12 -1.94
C THR A 256 -16.81 -7.05 -0.74
N PRO A 257 -17.76 -7.13 0.22
CA PRO A 257 -17.70 -8.11 1.30
C PRO A 257 -17.49 -9.55 0.83
N ALA A 258 -18.18 -9.95 -0.24
CA ALA A 258 -18.11 -11.29 -0.82
C ALA A 258 -16.72 -11.67 -1.39
N ALA A 259 -15.89 -10.68 -1.73
CA ALA A 259 -14.56 -10.90 -2.27
C ALA A 259 -13.48 -11.05 -1.19
N ARG A 260 -13.80 -10.77 0.09
CA ARG A 260 -12.85 -10.83 1.19
C ARG A 260 -12.25 -12.23 1.34
N ASN A 261 -10.92 -12.31 1.36
CA ASN A 261 -10.28 -13.51 1.88
C ASN A 261 -9.97 -13.35 3.37
N LEU A 262 -10.05 -14.45 4.10
CA LEU A 262 -9.45 -14.63 5.42
C LEU A 262 -8.12 -15.36 5.25
N ILE A 263 -7.00 -14.73 5.61
CA ILE A 263 -5.66 -15.26 5.37
C ILE A 263 -4.88 -15.26 6.69
N SER A 264 -4.94 -16.37 7.42
CA SER A 264 -4.46 -16.45 8.80
C SER A 264 -3.86 -17.82 9.11
N GLY A 265 -3.09 -17.93 10.18
CA GLY A 265 -2.48 -19.17 10.64
C GLY A 265 -1.28 -19.64 9.80
N ASN A 266 -0.88 -18.92 8.76
CA ASN A 266 0.20 -19.32 7.85
C ASN A 266 1.56 -18.83 8.35
N PHE A 267 2.65 -19.33 7.75
CA PHE A 267 3.95 -18.70 7.95
C PHE A 267 3.96 -17.30 7.31
N ASN A 268 3.64 -17.19 6.03
CA ASN A 268 3.33 -15.93 5.36
C ASN A 268 1.84 -15.91 5.03
N GLY A 269 1.10 -14.85 5.35
CA GLY A 269 -0.27 -14.70 4.83
C GLY A 269 -0.24 -14.63 3.31
N LEU A 270 0.48 -13.61 2.81
CA LEU A 270 0.70 -13.40 1.39
C LEU A 270 2.18 -13.16 1.09
N SER A 271 2.73 -13.87 0.10
CA SER A 271 4.13 -13.77 -0.33
C SER A 271 4.20 -13.29 -1.78
N LEU A 272 4.96 -12.22 -2.04
CA LEU A 272 5.21 -11.68 -3.38
C LEU A 272 6.72 -11.75 -3.67
N GLY A 273 7.12 -12.68 -4.54
CA GLY A 273 8.50 -12.94 -4.99
C GLY A 273 8.76 -12.53 -6.45
N GLY A 274 8.11 -11.49 -6.95
CA GLY A 274 8.24 -10.96 -8.31
C GLY A 274 6.89 -10.49 -8.87
N GLY A 275 6.90 -10.03 -10.14
CA GLY A 275 5.69 -9.66 -10.90
C GLY A 275 5.03 -8.35 -10.43
N PRO A 276 4.93 -7.31 -11.27
CA PRO A 276 4.38 -6.03 -10.83
C PRO A 276 2.86 -5.96 -10.86
N GLY A 277 2.29 -4.92 -10.24
CA GLY A 277 0.89 -4.55 -10.45
C GLY A 277 -0.13 -5.41 -9.71
N ASN A 278 0.29 -6.20 -8.71
CA ASN A 278 -0.65 -6.96 -7.90
C ASN A 278 -1.40 -6.03 -6.92
N LEU A 279 -2.68 -6.31 -6.73
CA LEU A 279 -3.59 -5.60 -5.84
C LEU A 279 -4.04 -6.53 -4.72
N MET A 280 -3.90 -6.08 -3.48
CA MET A 280 -4.37 -6.77 -2.29
C MET A 280 -5.44 -5.92 -1.62
N GLN A 281 -6.70 -6.33 -1.68
CA GLN A 281 -7.83 -5.47 -1.28
C GLN A 281 -8.86 -6.21 -0.44
N GLY A 282 -9.36 -5.55 0.60
CA GLY A 282 -10.53 -6.03 1.35
C GLY A 282 -10.30 -7.30 2.19
N ASN A 283 -9.06 -7.73 2.38
CA ASN A 283 -8.73 -8.99 3.06
C ASN A 283 -8.65 -8.82 4.59
N PHE A 284 -8.95 -9.89 5.32
CA PHE A 284 -8.58 -10.06 6.72
C PHE A 284 -7.33 -10.93 6.79
N ILE A 285 -6.26 -10.43 7.42
CA ILE A 285 -4.95 -11.07 7.40
C ILE A 285 -4.41 -11.16 8.83
N GLY A 286 -4.32 -12.40 9.35
CA GLY A 286 -3.83 -12.71 10.70
C GLY A 286 -4.89 -12.64 11.81
N THR A 287 -6.16 -12.42 11.44
CA THR A 287 -7.29 -12.43 12.38
C THR A 287 -8.13 -13.69 12.23
N ASP A 288 -9.10 -13.89 13.12
CA ASP A 288 -10.27 -14.74 12.85
C ASP A 288 -11.22 -14.10 11.81
N HIS A 289 -12.29 -14.82 11.46
CA HIS A 289 -13.31 -14.34 10.54
C HIS A 289 -14.04 -13.08 11.07
N THR A 290 -14.07 -12.87 12.39
CA THR A 290 -14.66 -11.66 12.97
C THR A 290 -13.77 -10.43 12.77
N GLY A 291 -12.47 -10.64 12.58
CA GLY A 291 -11.46 -9.58 12.53
C GLY A 291 -11.07 -9.05 13.90
N LEU A 292 -11.56 -9.66 14.99
CA LEU A 292 -11.35 -9.18 16.35
C LEU A 292 -10.35 -10.02 17.12
N ASN A 293 -10.20 -11.31 16.79
CA ASN A 293 -9.31 -12.21 17.52
C ASN A 293 -8.09 -12.57 16.67
N ASP A 294 -7.02 -12.94 17.37
CA ASP A 294 -5.72 -13.26 16.79
C ASP A 294 -5.66 -14.72 16.30
N LEU A 295 -5.33 -14.91 15.02
CA LEU A 295 -4.95 -16.19 14.41
C LEU A 295 -3.64 -16.03 13.63
N GLY A 296 -2.76 -15.13 14.08
CA GLY A 296 -1.67 -14.51 13.33
C GLY A 296 -0.90 -15.38 12.36
N ASN A 297 -0.46 -14.76 11.27
CA ASN A 297 0.65 -15.31 10.48
C ASN A 297 1.99 -14.91 11.12
N ARG A 298 3.10 -15.58 10.79
CA ARG A 298 4.42 -15.04 11.18
C ARG A 298 4.67 -13.68 10.50
N ILE A 299 4.38 -13.58 9.22
CA ILE A 299 4.35 -12.32 8.46
C ILE A 299 3.01 -12.22 7.74
N GLY A 300 2.29 -11.10 7.88
CA GLY A 300 1.02 -10.88 7.19
C GLY A 300 1.21 -10.80 5.68
N ILE A 301 1.98 -9.81 5.22
CA ILE A 301 2.34 -9.64 3.81
C ILE A 301 3.85 -9.47 3.66
N GLN A 302 4.47 -10.37 2.89
CA GLN A 302 5.88 -10.29 2.51
C GLN A 302 6.01 -9.86 1.04
N VAL A 303 6.77 -8.81 0.77
CA VAL A 303 7.03 -8.31 -0.59
C VAL A 303 8.53 -8.22 -0.82
N VAL A 304 9.06 -9.06 -1.71
CA VAL A 304 10.48 -9.15 -2.02
C VAL A 304 10.67 -9.10 -3.53
N ALA A 305 11.41 -8.10 -4.02
CA ALA A 305 11.69 -7.90 -5.45
C ALA A 305 10.43 -7.83 -6.36
N SER A 306 9.26 -7.50 -5.79
CA SER A 306 7.99 -7.35 -6.50
C SER A 306 7.53 -5.89 -6.46
N ASN A 307 7.80 -5.15 -7.53
CA ASN A 307 7.63 -3.69 -7.55
C ASN A 307 6.24 -3.28 -8.02
N SER A 308 5.82 -2.06 -7.70
CA SER A 308 4.58 -1.47 -8.25
C SER A 308 3.31 -2.23 -7.90
N ASN A 309 3.24 -2.78 -6.69
CA ASN A 309 2.04 -3.38 -6.13
C ASN A 309 1.28 -2.38 -5.25
N THR A 310 -0.01 -2.67 -5.03
CA THR A 310 -0.87 -1.90 -4.12
C THR A 310 -1.40 -2.79 -3.00
N ILE A 311 -1.06 -2.46 -1.76
CA ILE A 311 -1.66 -3.04 -0.56
C ILE A 311 -2.75 -2.09 -0.08
N GLY A 312 -4.00 -2.49 -0.29
CA GLY A 312 -5.21 -1.76 0.05
C GLY A 312 -5.76 -0.92 -1.12
N GLY A 313 -6.34 0.24 -0.82
CA GLY A 313 -6.91 1.13 -1.82
C GLY A 313 -7.60 2.33 -1.20
N SER A 314 -8.00 3.30 -2.03
CA SER A 314 -8.57 4.58 -1.59
C SER A 314 -10.08 4.54 -1.29
N VAL A 315 -10.69 3.36 -1.30
CA VAL A 315 -12.12 3.16 -0.98
C VAL A 315 -12.25 2.22 0.21
N ALA A 316 -13.29 2.40 1.04
CA ALA A 316 -13.46 1.63 2.27
C ALA A 316 -13.49 0.11 2.06
N GLY A 317 -14.07 -0.36 0.95
CA GLY A 317 -14.10 -1.79 0.61
C GLY A 317 -12.72 -2.37 0.24
N ALA A 318 -11.77 -1.55 -0.20
CA ALA A 318 -10.41 -2.01 -0.54
C ALA A 318 -9.50 -2.18 0.68
N ARG A 319 -9.94 -1.71 1.86
CA ARG A 319 -9.18 -1.77 3.10
C ARG A 319 -8.89 -3.19 3.52
N ASN A 320 -7.61 -3.52 3.69
CA ASN A 320 -7.24 -4.72 4.41
C ASN A 320 -7.26 -4.45 5.92
N VAL A 321 -7.63 -5.47 6.69
CA VAL A 321 -7.42 -5.53 8.14
C VAL A 321 -6.26 -6.49 8.39
N ILE A 322 -5.14 -5.97 8.89
CA ILE A 322 -3.88 -6.71 9.03
C ILE A 322 -3.47 -6.65 10.50
N SER A 323 -3.86 -7.65 11.27
CA SER A 323 -3.71 -7.69 12.73
C SER A 323 -3.34 -9.10 13.20
N GLY A 324 -2.82 -9.25 14.42
CA GLY A 324 -2.39 -10.56 14.98
C GLY A 324 -1.08 -11.12 14.42
N ASN A 325 -0.56 -10.59 13.30
CA ASN A 325 0.68 -11.08 12.70
C ASN A 325 1.93 -10.70 13.51
N GLY A 326 2.98 -11.53 13.46
CA GLY A 326 4.28 -11.18 14.07
C GLY A 326 4.95 -9.95 13.43
N THR A 327 4.77 -9.76 12.12
CA THR A 327 5.03 -8.50 11.40
C THR A 327 3.91 -8.32 10.39
N ALA A 328 3.22 -7.18 10.39
CA ALA A 328 2.07 -7.00 9.49
C ALA A 328 2.50 -6.94 8.02
N ILE A 329 3.43 -6.05 7.66
CA ILE A 329 3.98 -5.93 6.30
C ILE A 329 5.50 -5.85 6.35
N ARG A 330 6.18 -6.77 5.66
CA ARG A 330 7.63 -6.77 5.48
C ARG A 330 7.99 -6.61 4.01
N MET A 331 8.70 -5.54 3.67
CA MET A 331 8.92 -5.13 2.28
C MET A 331 10.38 -4.79 1.97
N GLN A 332 10.92 -5.49 0.98
CA GLN A 332 12.21 -5.21 0.33
C GLN A 332 11.97 -5.09 -1.18
N SER A 333 11.28 -4.02 -1.58
CA SER A 333 10.88 -3.80 -2.96
C SER A 333 10.50 -2.35 -3.23
N ASN A 334 10.54 -1.94 -4.50
CA ASN A 334 10.45 -0.56 -4.95
C ASN A 334 9.06 -0.20 -5.46
N THR A 335 8.76 1.09 -5.44
CA THR A 335 7.59 1.70 -6.11
C THR A 335 6.23 1.11 -5.72
N ASN A 336 6.12 0.52 -4.53
CA ASN A 336 4.87 -0.02 -4.00
C ASN A 336 4.06 1.07 -3.27
N VAL A 337 2.75 0.86 -3.20
CA VAL A 337 1.80 1.72 -2.49
C VAL A 337 1.11 0.93 -1.39
N ILE A 338 1.20 1.42 -0.15
CA ILE A 338 0.44 0.89 1.00
C ILE A 338 -0.56 1.96 1.39
N GLN A 339 -1.85 1.74 1.16
CA GLN A 339 -2.87 2.76 1.40
C GLN A 339 -4.20 2.18 1.89
N GLY A 340 -4.90 2.94 2.74
CA GLY A 340 -6.25 2.63 3.16
C GLY A 340 -6.39 1.42 4.08
N ASN A 341 -5.30 0.94 4.69
CA ASN A 341 -5.30 -0.28 5.52
C ASN A 341 -5.53 0.04 7.01
N TYR A 342 -6.12 -0.92 7.71
CA TYR A 342 -6.18 -0.97 9.18
C TYR A 342 -5.18 -2.01 9.67
N ILE A 343 -4.22 -1.59 10.50
CA ILE A 343 -3.09 -2.40 10.89
C ILE A 343 -2.95 -2.37 12.40
N GLY A 344 -3.12 -3.53 13.04
CA GLY A 344 -3.19 -3.69 14.50
C GLY A 344 -4.42 -3.06 15.16
N ILE A 345 -5.46 -2.78 14.37
CA ILE A 345 -6.77 -2.32 14.84
C ILE A 345 -7.87 -3.20 14.26
N SER A 346 -9.06 -3.16 14.87
CA SER A 346 -10.22 -3.94 14.43
C SER A 346 -10.78 -3.44 13.07
N PRO A 347 -11.60 -4.24 12.37
CA PRO A 347 -12.30 -3.80 11.16
C PRO A 347 -13.19 -2.57 11.34
N THR A 348 -13.64 -2.32 12.57
CA THR A 348 -14.44 -1.13 12.93
C THR A 348 -13.59 0.12 13.15
N GLY A 349 -12.26 -0.04 13.24
CA GLY A 349 -11.31 1.06 13.41
C GLY A 349 -10.93 1.36 14.87
N GLY A 350 -11.49 0.65 15.85
CA GLY A 350 -11.08 0.71 17.26
C GLY A 350 -10.00 -0.33 17.60
N ALA A 351 -9.67 -0.47 18.88
CA ALA A 351 -8.66 -1.42 19.37
C ALA A 351 -8.87 -2.86 18.86
N PHE A 352 -7.78 -3.53 18.53
CA PHE A 352 -7.75 -4.96 18.22
C PHE A 352 -7.47 -5.76 19.50
N ASN A 353 -8.11 -6.92 19.65
CA ASN A 353 -7.86 -7.80 20.79
C ASN A 353 -6.72 -8.77 20.48
N SER A 354 -5.47 -8.31 20.61
CA SER A 354 -4.27 -9.13 20.45
C SER A 354 -3.74 -9.64 21.79
N ASN A 355 -3.33 -10.90 21.81
CA ASN A 355 -2.53 -11.49 22.90
C ASN A 355 -1.01 -11.49 22.58
N HIS A 356 -0.61 -10.93 21.43
CA HIS A 356 0.75 -10.98 20.91
C HIS A 356 1.39 -9.60 20.82
N ASP A 357 2.68 -9.51 21.18
CA ASP A 357 3.53 -8.35 20.93
C ASP A 357 3.95 -8.33 19.44
N SER A 358 3.12 -7.74 18.58
CA SER A 358 3.53 -7.51 17.19
C SER A 358 4.68 -6.49 17.16
N LEU A 359 5.88 -6.92 16.74
CA LEU A 359 7.08 -6.10 16.88
C LEU A 359 7.04 -4.88 15.95
N ILE A 360 6.69 -5.05 14.68
CA ILE A 360 6.72 -3.96 13.70
C ILE A 360 5.51 -4.08 12.77
N ALA A 361 4.76 -2.99 12.60
CA ALA A 361 3.64 -2.96 11.67
C ALA A 361 4.17 -2.95 10.22
N LEU A 362 4.90 -1.91 9.83
CA LEU A 362 5.50 -1.78 8.50
C LEU A 362 7.03 -1.82 8.61
N ASN A 363 7.64 -2.90 8.13
CA ASN A 363 9.09 -3.02 8.04
C ASN A 363 9.55 -2.91 6.58
N ILE A 364 10.01 -1.72 6.19
CA ILE A 364 10.39 -1.39 4.81
C ILE A 364 11.89 -1.12 4.76
N PHE A 365 12.62 -1.89 3.95
CA PHE A 365 14.08 -1.84 3.97
C PHE A 365 14.73 -2.09 2.62
N ASN A 366 15.95 -1.55 2.44
CA ASN A 366 16.79 -1.72 1.24
C ASN A 366 16.01 -1.54 -0.09
N CYS A 367 15.25 -0.45 -0.19
CA CYS A 367 14.36 -0.21 -1.31
C CYS A 367 14.16 1.27 -1.63
N THR A 368 13.44 1.59 -2.70
CA THR A 368 13.25 2.97 -3.16
C THR A 368 11.87 3.25 -3.72
N GLY A 369 11.38 4.49 -3.53
CA GLY A 369 10.22 5.02 -4.25
C GLY A 369 8.87 4.54 -3.73
N ASN A 370 8.78 4.06 -2.49
CA ASN A 370 7.53 3.56 -1.92
C ASN A 370 6.65 4.70 -1.37
N THR A 371 5.33 4.51 -1.40
CA THR A 371 4.35 5.43 -0.81
C THR A 371 3.54 4.71 0.26
N ILE A 372 3.48 5.31 1.45
CA ILE A 372 2.69 4.85 2.59
C ILE A 372 1.64 5.91 2.88
N GLY A 373 0.40 5.60 2.54
CA GLY A 373 -0.76 6.47 2.67
C GLY A 373 -1.00 7.29 1.41
N GLY A 374 -1.48 8.52 1.58
CA GLY A 374 -1.80 9.46 0.51
C GLY A 374 -2.60 10.65 1.02
N THR A 375 -2.97 11.56 0.13
CA THR A 375 -3.61 12.83 0.49
C THR A 375 -5.12 12.77 0.70
N THR A 376 -5.74 11.63 0.40
CA THR A 376 -7.19 11.44 0.56
C THR A 376 -7.48 10.64 1.83
N ALA A 377 -8.63 10.89 2.47
CA ALA A 377 -9.03 10.14 3.67
C ALA A 377 -9.13 8.62 3.41
N GLY A 378 -9.44 8.20 2.18
CA GLY A 378 -9.48 6.79 1.81
C GLY A 378 -8.10 6.14 1.64
N ALA A 379 -7.06 6.92 1.33
CA ALA A 379 -5.68 6.41 1.22
C ALA A 379 -4.97 6.27 2.58
N ARG A 380 -5.53 6.84 3.65
CA ARG A 380 -4.98 6.80 5.01
C ARG A 380 -4.85 5.37 5.52
N ASN A 381 -3.63 4.98 5.91
CA ASN A 381 -3.48 3.83 6.79
C ASN A 381 -3.70 4.26 8.25
N VAL A 382 -4.24 3.36 9.06
CA VAL A 382 -4.34 3.51 10.52
C VAL A 382 -3.53 2.39 11.15
N ILE A 383 -2.52 2.75 11.94
CA ILE A 383 -1.44 1.85 12.39
C ILE A 383 -1.22 2.01 13.90
N SER A 384 -1.62 1.01 14.69
CA SER A 384 -1.53 1.05 16.16
C SER A 384 -1.34 -0.36 16.72
N GLY A 385 -0.96 -0.49 18.00
CA GLY A 385 -0.82 -1.78 18.69
C GLY A 385 0.46 -2.56 18.37
N HIS A 386 1.54 -1.88 17.96
CA HIS A 386 2.84 -2.51 17.66
C HIS A 386 3.95 -1.93 18.53
N THR A 387 5.15 -2.52 18.52
CA THR A 387 6.33 -1.82 19.06
C THR A 387 6.67 -0.62 18.20
N ILE A 388 6.87 -0.82 16.89
CA ILE A 388 7.09 0.28 15.93
C ILE A 388 5.98 0.30 14.90
N GLY A 389 5.40 1.49 14.65
CA GLY A 389 4.39 1.68 13.61
C GLY A 389 4.99 1.51 12.21
N ILE A 390 5.86 2.43 11.81
CA ILE A 390 6.54 2.40 10.50
C ILE A 390 8.06 2.42 10.72
N SER A 391 8.75 1.38 10.28
CA SER A 391 10.21 1.28 10.26
C SER A 391 10.74 1.40 8.82
N LEU A 392 11.55 2.42 8.57
CA LEU A 392 12.27 2.65 7.31
C LEU A 392 13.77 2.42 7.52
N ASN A 393 14.34 1.40 6.89
CA ASN A 393 15.76 1.04 7.04
C ASN A 393 16.47 0.98 5.68
N ASP A 394 17.34 1.95 5.38
CA ASP A 394 17.91 2.14 4.03
C ASP A 394 16.80 2.17 2.95
N ALA A 395 15.69 2.85 3.28
CA ALA A 395 14.60 3.10 2.35
C ALA A 395 14.77 4.50 1.75
N ARG A 396 14.75 4.60 0.42
CA ARG A 396 15.02 5.85 -0.29
C ARG A 396 13.77 6.37 -0.98
N LEU A 397 13.68 7.68 -1.19
CA LEU A 397 12.59 8.30 -1.94
C LEU A 397 11.20 7.84 -1.45
N THR A 398 11.04 7.68 -0.13
CA THR A 398 9.82 7.15 0.47
C THR A 398 8.93 8.29 0.93
N ASN A 399 7.65 8.24 0.57
CA ASN A 399 6.63 9.19 1.00
C ASN A 399 5.75 8.54 2.06
N VAL A 400 5.65 9.16 3.24
CA VAL A 400 4.75 8.74 4.32
C VAL A 400 3.74 9.85 4.54
N GLN A 401 2.51 9.71 4.04
CA GLN A 401 1.55 10.81 3.96
C GLN A 401 0.15 10.42 4.45
N GLY A 402 -0.51 11.31 5.18
CA GLY A 402 -1.93 11.18 5.52
C GLY A 402 -2.29 10.00 6.43
N ASN A 403 -1.30 9.36 7.08
CA ASN A 403 -1.51 8.20 7.95
C ASN A 403 -1.91 8.62 9.37
N PHE A 404 -2.64 7.75 10.06
CA PHE A 404 -2.88 7.83 11.50
C PHE A 404 -2.04 6.75 12.19
N ILE A 405 -1.20 7.16 13.12
CA ILE A 405 -0.19 6.29 13.74
C ILE A 405 -0.29 6.43 15.25
N GLY A 406 -0.66 5.33 15.91
CA GLY A 406 -0.90 5.24 17.35
C GLY A 406 -2.30 5.68 17.80
N THR A 407 -3.23 5.93 16.88
CA THR A 407 -4.63 6.25 17.20
C THR A 407 -5.62 5.24 16.61
N ASP A 408 -6.87 5.33 17.03
CA ASP A 408 -7.98 4.69 16.36
C ASP A 408 -8.28 5.35 14.99
N ALA A 409 -9.19 4.77 14.21
CA ALA A 409 -9.50 5.28 12.88
C ALA A 409 -10.20 6.66 12.87
N THR A 410 -10.76 7.09 14.01
CA THR A 410 -11.30 8.43 14.17
C THR A 410 -10.21 9.47 14.41
N GLY A 411 -9.04 9.03 14.90
CA GLY A 411 -7.93 9.92 15.28
C GLY A 411 -8.19 10.66 16.58
N THR A 412 -9.09 10.16 17.43
CA THR A 412 -9.49 10.80 18.69
C THR A 412 -9.19 9.96 19.93
N THR A 413 -8.92 8.66 19.75
CA THR A 413 -8.53 7.77 20.84
C THR A 413 -7.10 7.27 20.61
N GLY A 414 -6.24 7.45 21.61
CA GLY A 414 -4.89 6.88 21.63
C GLY A 414 -4.96 5.37 21.85
N LEU A 415 -4.35 4.60 20.94
CA LEU A 415 -4.14 3.16 21.06
C LEU A 415 -2.66 2.81 21.24
N GLY A 416 -1.80 3.66 20.69
CA GLY A 416 -0.36 3.68 20.84
C GLY A 416 0.43 2.65 20.06
N ASN A 417 1.72 2.91 19.93
CA ASN A 417 2.75 1.92 19.65
C ASN A 417 3.80 2.04 20.77
N SER A 418 4.32 0.92 21.28
CA SER A 418 5.11 0.90 22.52
C SER A 418 6.54 1.44 22.39
N ASP A 419 7.00 1.74 21.17
CA ASP A 419 8.22 2.51 20.88
C ASP A 419 7.89 3.66 19.91
N ALA A 420 8.42 3.66 18.69
CA ALA A 420 8.27 4.78 17.76
C ALA A 420 7.02 4.65 16.88
N GLY A 421 6.33 5.76 16.65
CA GLY A 421 5.31 5.84 15.59
C GLY A 421 5.96 5.65 14.22
N ILE A 422 7.01 6.42 13.93
CA ILE A 422 7.85 6.29 12.74
C ILE A 422 9.32 6.23 13.15
N ASP A 423 10.02 5.16 12.80
CA ASP A 423 11.47 5.00 12.96
C ASP A 423 12.16 5.03 11.59
N VAL A 424 13.18 5.87 11.44
CA VAL A 424 13.91 6.08 10.18
C VAL A 424 15.40 5.94 10.42
N THR A 425 15.97 4.85 9.89
CA THR A 425 17.40 4.53 9.98
C THR A 425 18.00 4.42 8.58
N LEU A 426 19.19 5.00 8.35
CA LEU A 426 19.94 4.93 7.08
C LEU A 426 19.19 5.39 5.81
N SER A 427 17.98 5.92 5.95
CA SER A 427 17.08 6.25 4.85
C SER A 427 17.36 7.64 4.29
N ASN A 428 17.05 7.88 3.02
CA ASN A 428 17.40 9.12 2.34
C ASN A 428 16.32 9.59 1.35
N ASN A 429 16.12 10.90 1.25
CA ASN A 429 15.07 11.55 0.49
C ASN A 429 13.68 11.06 0.93
N THR A 430 13.47 10.93 2.24
CA THR A 430 12.17 10.57 2.80
C THR A 430 11.37 11.84 3.09
N LEU A 431 10.10 11.84 2.70
CA LEU A 431 9.12 12.86 3.04
C LEU A 431 8.10 12.26 4.03
N ILE A 432 8.06 12.79 5.25
CA ILE A 432 7.06 12.47 6.27
C ILE A 432 6.07 13.64 6.32
N GLY A 433 4.91 13.40 5.74
CA GLY A 433 3.83 14.35 5.59
C GLY A 433 3.88 15.05 4.24
N GLY A 434 3.74 16.37 4.20
CA GLY A 434 3.85 17.18 2.99
C GLY A 434 2.97 18.43 3.05
N THR A 435 3.11 19.27 2.04
CA THR A 435 2.45 20.60 2.03
C THR A 435 1.05 20.61 1.43
N ALA A 436 0.64 19.54 0.75
CA ALA A 436 -0.71 19.44 0.19
C ALA A 436 -1.72 19.12 1.30
N PRO A 437 -2.97 19.62 1.21
CA PRO A 437 -4.03 19.23 2.13
C PRO A 437 -4.17 17.71 2.23
N GLY A 438 -4.24 17.18 3.44
CA GLY A 438 -4.33 15.74 3.70
C GLY A 438 -3.00 14.98 3.61
N SER A 439 -1.88 15.60 3.21
CA SER A 439 -0.56 14.95 3.26
C SER A 439 -0.04 14.74 4.68
N GLY A 440 -0.44 15.57 5.64
CA GLY A 440 -0.01 15.49 7.04
C GLY A 440 -0.39 14.18 7.72
N ASN A 441 0.55 13.57 8.44
CA ASN A 441 0.26 12.42 9.29
C ASN A 441 -0.22 12.88 10.69
N LEU A 442 -1.03 12.05 11.34
CA LEU A 442 -1.35 12.13 12.76
C LEU A 442 -0.50 11.10 13.49
N ILE A 443 0.36 11.52 14.40
CA ILE A 443 1.38 10.67 15.06
C ILE A 443 1.32 10.91 16.57
N SER A 444 0.57 10.07 17.27
CA SER A 444 0.16 10.33 18.65
C SER A 444 0.07 9.04 19.45
N ALA A 445 0.14 9.12 20.78
CA ALA A 445 0.09 8.02 21.74
C ALA A 445 1.19 6.94 21.57
N ASN A 446 2.23 7.20 20.79
CA ASN A 446 3.41 6.34 20.72
C ASN A 446 4.37 6.68 21.87
N THR A 447 5.43 5.90 22.09
CA THR A 447 6.51 6.37 22.98
C THR A 447 7.20 7.58 22.37
N THR A 448 7.79 7.44 21.19
CA THR A 448 8.33 8.59 20.42
C THR A 448 7.51 8.78 19.15
N GLY A 449 7.17 10.01 18.79
CA GLY A 449 6.41 10.26 17.55
C GLY A 449 7.20 9.85 16.31
N ILE A 450 8.27 10.59 16.02
CA ILE A 450 9.21 10.32 14.93
C ILE A 450 10.62 10.19 15.50
N ARG A 451 11.28 9.05 15.25
CA ARG A 451 12.68 8.80 15.61
C ARG A 451 13.55 8.72 14.35
N LEU A 452 14.61 9.52 14.28
CA LEU A 452 15.57 9.51 13.17
C LEU A 452 16.98 9.09 13.65
N THR A 453 17.59 8.15 12.95
CA THR A 453 18.98 7.73 13.15
C THR A 453 19.70 7.68 11.79
N PRO A 454 20.10 8.84 11.24
CA PRO A 454 20.73 8.98 9.92
C PRO A 454 21.78 7.94 9.54
N SER A 455 22.68 7.61 10.48
CA SER A 455 23.74 6.59 10.38
C SER A 455 24.76 6.77 9.25
N THR A 456 24.54 7.71 8.32
CA THR A 456 25.44 8.14 7.25
C THR A 456 25.27 9.64 6.99
N SER A 457 26.33 10.30 6.51
CA SER A 457 26.27 11.72 6.18
C SER A 457 25.59 11.99 4.83
N GLY A 458 25.01 13.18 4.67
CA GLY A 458 24.44 13.65 3.40
C GLY A 458 23.06 13.07 3.08
N ILE A 459 22.37 12.49 4.07
CA ILE A 459 20.96 12.12 3.92
C ILE A 459 20.06 13.36 3.99
N SER A 460 18.91 13.29 3.33
CA SER A 460 17.91 14.36 3.29
C SER A 460 16.56 13.82 3.77
N ILE A 461 15.97 14.47 4.77
CA ILE A 461 14.66 14.09 5.34
C ILE A 461 13.82 15.35 5.52
N GLN A 462 12.55 15.29 5.13
CA GLN A 462 11.59 16.38 5.33
C GLN A 462 10.42 15.90 6.19
N ILE A 463 10.12 16.62 7.26
CA ILE A 463 8.98 16.39 8.15
C ILE A 463 8.07 17.61 8.04
N GLN A 464 6.93 17.49 7.36
CA GLN A 464 6.08 18.64 6.98
C GLN A 464 4.60 18.37 7.20
N GLY A 465 3.87 19.36 7.71
CA GLY A 465 2.40 19.32 7.74
C GLY A 465 1.80 18.33 8.72
N ASN A 466 2.58 17.75 9.65
CA ASN A 466 2.11 16.69 10.54
C ASN A 466 1.46 17.25 11.82
N LEU A 467 0.56 16.46 12.42
CA LEU A 467 0.06 16.61 13.78
C LEU A 467 0.76 15.56 14.65
N ILE A 468 1.55 15.98 15.65
CA ILE A 468 2.39 15.11 16.46
C ILE A 468 2.07 15.35 17.94
N GLY A 469 1.48 14.34 18.58
CA GLY A 469 1.05 14.37 19.99
C GLY A 469 -0.36 14.93 20.24
N THR A 470 -1.13 15.21 19.19
CA THR A 470 -2.50 15.73 19.31
C THR A 470 -3.53 14.73 18.77
N ASP A 471 -4.81 15.06 18.87
CA ASP A 471 -5.87 14.43 18.06
C ASP A 471 -5.88 14.95 16.61
N VAL A 472 -6.74 14.36 15.78
CA VAL A 472 -6.94 14.77 14.38
C VAL A 472 -7.34 16.25 14.21
N THR A 473 -7.96 16.86 15.23
CA THR A 473 -8.34 18.28 15.18
C THR A 473 -7.18 19.20 15.55
N GLY A 474 -6.12 18.68 16.17
CA GLY A 474 -4.99 19.47 16.66
C GLY A 474 -5.34 20.30 17.90
N THR A 475 -6.36 19.89 18.66
CA THR A 475 -6.86 20.64 19.82
C THR A 475 -6.89 19.83 21.11
N VAL A 476 -6.88 18.50 21.01
CA VAL A 476 -6.86 17.59 22.16
C VAL A 476 -5.49 16.94 22.27
N ASP A 477 -5.02 16.78 23.49
CA ASP A 477 -3.78 16.09 23.83
C ASP A 477 -3.98 14.57 23.70
N LEU A 478 -3.19 13.95 22.83
CA LEU A 478 -3.03 12.50 22.72
C LEU A 478 -1.53 12.17 22.72
N GLY A 479 -0.75 12.89 23.53
CA GLY A 479 0.70 12.95 23.54
C GLY A 479 1.41 11.64 23.25
N ASN A 480 2.55 11.73 22.55
CA ASN A 480 3.52 10.65 22.63
C ASN A 480 4.13 10.67 24.05
N THR A 481 4.42 9.51 24.64
CA THR A 481 4.84 9.41 26.05
C THR A 481 6.30 9.84 26.29
N ASN A 482 7.02 10.18 25.23
CA ASN A 482 8.34 10.81 25.23
C ASN A 482 8.32 11.95 24.20
N ASP A 483 9.34 12.06 23.34
CA ASP A 483 9.51 13.20 22.45
C ASP A 483 8.62 13.13 21.21
N GLY A 484 8.21 14.30 20.69
CA GLY A 484 7.48 14.38 19.44
C GLY A 484 8.35 13.98 18.24
N VAL A 485 9.51 14.62 18.11
CA VAL A 485 10.54 14.29 17.11
C VAL A 485 11.89 14.16 17.81
N SER A 486 12.54 13.00 17.73
CA SER A 486 13.89 12.79 18.27
C SER A 486 14.87 12.40 17.16
N ILE A 487 16.04 13.05 17.17
CA ILE A 487 17.14 12.81 16.24
C ILE A 487 18.42 12.61 17.05
N ASN A 488 18.96 11.40 17.03
CA ASN A 488 20.17 11.06 17.80
C ASN A 488 21.23 10.45 16.88
N ASP A 489 22.18 11.27 16.42
CA ASP A 489 23.24 10.84 15.52
C ASP A 489 24.33 11.91 15.39
N PRO A 490 25.65 11.58 15.44
CA PRO A 490 26.73 12.56 15.31
C PRO A 490 27.01 13.05 13.88
N ARG A 491 26.29 12.56 12.86
CA ARG A 491 26.64 12.75 11.44
C ARG A 491 25.95 13.98 10.86
N THR A 492 26.48 14.54 9.77
CA THR A 492 25.84 15.68 9.09
C THR A 492 24.73 15.21 8.16
N ALA A 493 23.52 15.73 8.32
CA ALA A 493 22.37 15.47 7.47
C ALA A 493 21.69 16.78 7.04
N SER A 494 20.81 16.72 6.05
CA SER A 494 19.94 17.82 5.65
C SER A 494 18.52 17.51 6.08
N ILE A 495 18.19 17.82 7.34
CA ILE A 495 16.88 17.52 7.91
C ILE A 495 16.07 18.80 8.02
N THR A 496 14.89 18.84 7.43
CA THR A 496 13.96 19.97 7.56
C THR A 496 12.71 19.54 8.32
N ILE A 497 12.47 20.20 9.46
CA ILE A 497 11.24 20.08 10.25
C ILE A 497 10.42 21.34 10.00
N GLY A 498 9.37 21.21 9.20
CA GLY A 498 8.48 22.28 8.80
C GLY A 498 8.83 22.91 7.46
N GLY A 499 8.50 24.19 7.29
CA GLY A 499 8.74 24.95 6.07
C GLY A 499 8.09 26.33 6.12
N THR A 500 8.45 27.21 5.19
CA THR A 500 7.88 28.57 5.11
C THR A 500 6.45 28.60 4.59
N ALA A 501 6.03 27.56 3.86
CA ALA A 501 4.66 27.42 3.40
C ALA A 501 3.74 27.01 4.56
N ALA A 502 2.52 27.55 4.62
CA ALA A 502 1.55 27.22 5.68
C ALA A 502 1.25 25.71 5.78
N GLY A 503 1.18 25.00 4.65
CA GLY A 503 0.97 23.55 4.62
C GLY A 503 2.19 22.73 5.08
N ALA A 504 3.39 23.32 5.17
CA ALA A 504 4.58 22.63 5.68
C ALA A 504 4.63 22.60 7.21
N ARG A 505 3.84 23.43 7.88
CA ARG A 505 3.82 23.59 9.34
C ARG A 505 3.45 22.28 10.04
N ASN A 506 4.33 21.79 10.90
CA ASN A 506 3.94 20.77 11.87
C ASN A 506 3.32 21.43 13.11
N VAL A 507 2.38 20.74 13.74
CA VAL A 507 1.97 20.97 15.13
C VAL A 507 2.60 19.87 15.97
N ILE A 508 3.46 20.25 16.91
CA ILE A 508 4.23 19.33 17.76
C ILE A 508 3.94 19.71 19.21
N SER A 509 2.94 19.06 19.78
CA SER A 509 2.23 19.54 20.98
C SER A 509 1.69 18.35 21.78
N GLY A 510 1.49 18.52 23.10
CA GLY A 510 0.96 17.48 23.98
C GLY A 510 1.91 16.31 24.28
N ASN A 511 3.12 16.27 23.72
CA ASN A 511 4.06 15.18 24.00
C ASN A 511 4.58 15.26 25.44
N ASP A 512 4.75 14.13 26.13
CA ASP A 512 5.20 14.10 27.54
C ASP A 512 6.69 14.46 27.71
N GLY A 513 7.47 14.34 26.63
CA GLY A 513 8.86 14.76 26.52
C GLY A 513 9.03 16.11 25.82
N ASP A 514 10.14 16.27 25.12
CA ASP A 514 10.43 17.46 24.32
C ASP A 514 9.60 17.45 23.03
N GLY A 515 9.26 18.62 22.50
CA GLY A 515 8.63 18.71 21.18
C GLY A 515 9.59 18.20 20.11
N VAL A 516 10.79 18.79 20.05
CA VAL A 516 11.88 18.36 19.18
C VAL A 516 13.17 18.18 19.98
N ASP A 517 13.77 17.01 19.93
CA ASP A 517 15.02 16.65 20.58
C ASP A 517 16.11 16.34 19.54
N LEU A 518 17.24 17.03 19.62
CA LEU A 518 18.38 16.91 18.71
C LEU A 518 19.65 16.58 19.50
N ARG A 519 20.25 15.42 19.25
CA ARG A 519 21.47 14.96 19.94
C ARG A 519 22.59 14.65 18.96
N GLY A 520 23.68 15.43 19.02
CA GLY A 520 24.91 15.23 18.23
C GLY A 520 24.83 15.61 16.75
N ILE A 521 23.65 15.89 16.22
CA ILE A 521 23.39 16.00 14.78
C ILE A 521 23.84 17.34 14.20
N ALA A 522 24.28 17.36 12.94
CA ALA A 522 24.51 18.62 12.24
C ALA A 522 23.60 18.81 11.02
N GLY A 523 23.18 20.05 10.75
CA GLY A 523 22.45 20.44 9.54
C GLY A 523 20.92 20.31 9.61
N VAL A 524 20.33 20.64 10.77
CA VAL A 524 18.88 20.63 10.96
C VAL A 524 18.28 22.03 10.77
N LEU A 525 17.18 22.12 10.02
CA LEU A 525 16.39 23.33 9.82
C LEU A 525 14.98 23.14 10.40
N ILE A 526 14.66 23.87 11.46
CA ILE A 526 13.34 23.86 12.11
C ILE A 526 12.66 25.19 11.80
N GLN A 527 11.62 25.20 10.98
CA GLN A 527 10.98 26.45 10.56
C GLN A 527 9.46 26.34 10.38
N GLY A 528 8.75 27.42 10.73
CA GLY A 528 7.31 27.57 10.50
C GLY A 528 6.41 26.65 11.32
N ASN A 529 6.93 25.99 12.36
CA ASN A 529 6.20 25.03 13.19
C ASN A 529 5.41 25.72 14.32
N PHE A 530 4.38 25.02 14.80
CA PHE A 530 3.71 25.30 16.07
C PHE A 530 4.14 24.25 17.08
N ILE A 531 4.72 24.69 18.20
CA ILE A 531 5.32 23.81 19.21
C ILE A 531 4.76 24.19 20.59
N GLY A 532 3.96 23.31 21.17
CA GLY A 532 3.27 23.49 22.45
C GLY A 532 1.96 24.30 22.38
N THR A 533 1.46 24.56 21.16
CA THR A 533 0.15 25.20 20.94
C THR A 533 -0.80 24.26 20.20
N GLN A 534 -2.09 24.54 20.24
CA GLN A 534 -3.06 23.93 19.33
C GLN A 534 -2.82 24.37 17.88
N ILE A 535 -3.58 23.80 16.94
CA ILE A 535 -3.52 24.11 15.50
C ILE A 535 -3.80 25.58 15.15
N ASP A 536 -4.49 26.32 16.04
CA ASP A 536 -4.71 27.77 15.91
C ASP A 536 -3.42 28.60 16.14
N GLY A 537 -2.41 27.96 16.71
CA GLY A 537 -1.14 28.56 17.10
C GLY A 537 -1.25 29.42 18.36
N THR A 538 -2.39 29.57 19.01
CA THR A 538 -2.56 30.51 20.13
C THR A 538 -3.02 29.85 21.40
N SER A 539 -3.83 28.80 21.30
CA SER A 539 -4.34 28.07 22.45
C SER A 539 -3.28 27.10 22.98
N PRO A 540 -3.20 26.89 24.30
CA PRO A 540 -2.18 26.03 24.90
C PRO A 540 -2.42 24.56 24.59
N LEU A 541 -1.33 23.84 24.27
CA LEU A 541 -1.26 22.38 24.19
C LEU A 541 0.20 21.96 24.40
N GLY A 542 0.76 22.39 25.53
CA GLY A 542 2.20 22.34 25.81
C GLY A 542 2.80 20.94 25.72
N ASN A 543 4.05 20.84 25.26
CA ASN A 543 4.84 19.63 25.52
C ASN A 543 5.31 19.62 26.98
N GLY A 544 5.52 18.44 27.54
CA GLY A 544 5.91 18.20 28.92
C GLY A 544 7.31 18.67 29.26
N GLY A 545 8.24 18.51 28.32
CA GLY A 545 9.63 19.00 28.34
C GLY A 545 9.80 20.33 27.60
N HIS A 546 10.96 20.54 26.98
CA HIS A 546 11.24 21.72 26.18
C HIS A 546 10.46 21.71 24.86
N GLY A 547 10.19 22.89 24.31
CA GLY A 547 9.72 22.97 22.93
C GLY A 547 10.76 22.41 21.96
N ILE A 548 12.01 22.86 22.10
CA ILE A 548 13.16 22.35 21.34
C ILE A 548 14.34 22.15 22.29
N ASN A 549 14.93 20.96 22.26
CA ASN A 549 16.14 20.59 22.99
C ASN A 549 17.27 20.26 22.01
N ILE A 550 18.40 20.94 22.16
CA ILE A 550 19.63 20.72 21.40
C ILE A 550 20.72 20.28 22.36
N VAL A 551 21.31 19.10 22.13
CA VAL A 551 22.42 18.56 22.91
C VAL A 551 23.59 18.19 22.00
N GLY A 552 24.63 19.02 21.96
CA GLY A 552 25.83 18.80 21.14
C GLY A 552 25.56 18.72 19.64
N ALA A 553 24.45 19.29 19.17
CA ALA A 553 24.09 19.40 17.75
C ALA A 553 24.67 20.70 17.17
N ALA A 554 25.05 20.72 15.89
CA ALA A 554 25.71 21.87 15.27
C ALA A 554 25.04 22.35 13.98
N ASN A 555 25.24 23.62 13.62
CA ASN A 555 24.64 24.20 12.41
C ASN A 555 23.11 24.02 12.33
N THR A 556 22.43 24.08 13.47
CA THR A 556 20.97 24.03 13.54
C THR A 556 20.39 25.42 13.33
N THR A 557 19.41 25.55 12.45
CA THR A 557 18.65 26.80 12.28
C THR A 557 17.24 26.63 12.81
N ILE A 558 16.91 27.33 13.89
CA ILE A 558 15.57 27.46 14.43
C ILE A 558 14.98 28.79 13.96
N GLY A 559 14.07 28.71 13.00
CA GLY A 559 13.35 29.83 12.43
C GLY A 559 13.99 30.38 11.17
N GLY A 560 13.84 31.68 10.92
CA GLY A 560 14.43 32.37 9.77
C GLY A 560 13.88 33.78 9.59
N ALA A 561 14.55 34.57 8.74
CA ALA A 561 14.14 35.94 8.42
C ALA A 561 13.05 36.02 7.33
N THR A 562 12.82 34.93 6.61
CA THR A 562 11.79 34.85 5.58
C THR A 562 10.40 34.73 6.20
N PRO A 563 9.36 35.39 5.64
CA PRO A 563 7.98 35.22 6.12
C PRO A 563 7.59 33.74 6.16
N GLY A 564 6.99 33.32 7.27
CA GLY A 564 6.61 31.92 7.51
C GLY A 564 7.71 31.02 8.05
N ALA A 565 8.98 31.45 8.09
CA ALA A 565 10.05 30.65 8.69
C ALA A 565 10.03 30.63 10.22
N GLY A 566 9.49 31.68 10.86
CA GLY A 566 9.41 31.77 12.30
C GLY A 566 8.57 30.64 12.92
N ASN A 567 9.15 29.92 13.87
CA ASN A 567 8.39 28.98 14.70
C ASN A 567 7.62 29.75 15.77
N ARG A 568 6.50 29.18 16.20
CA ARG A 568 5.81 29.59 17.42
C ARG A 568 6.02 28.51 18.49
N ILE A 569 6.69 28.89 19.57
CA ILE A 569 7.13 27.98 20.63
C ILE A 569 6.59 28.52 21.96
N ALA A 570 5.51 27.93 22.44
CA ALA A 570 4.81 28.42 23.61
C ALA A 570 4.23 27.31 24.47
N PHE A 571 4.01 27.62 25.74
CA PHE A 571 3.37 26.74 26.72
C PHE A 571 4.07 25.41 26.97
N ASN A 572 5.33 25.24 26.56
CA ASN A 572 6.10 24.02 26.84
C ASN A 572 6.59 23.98 28.30
N GLY A 573 6.93 22.79 28.77
CA GLY A 573 7.44 22.50 30.10
C GLY A 573 6.35 22.33 31.15
N VAL A 574 5.22 21.74 30.76
CA VAL A 574 4.04 21.60 31.64
C VAL A 574 4.16 20.48 32.67
N SER A 575 5.00 19.46 32.44
CA SER A 575 5.04 18.25 33.28
C SER A 575 6.44 17.88 33.81
N ARG A 576 7.51 18.56 33.37
CA ARG A 576 8.87 18.35 33.88
C ARG A 576 9.40 19.58 34.62
N ASP A 577 10.15 19.33 35.70
CA ASP A 577 10.75 20.36 36.56
C ASP A 577 11.74 21.28 35.82
N PHE A 578 12.24 20.83 34.66
CA PHE A 578 13.29 21.49 33.88
C PHE A 578 12.86 21.91 32.46
N GLY A 579 11.56 21.88 32.11
CA GLY A 579 11.09 22.25 30.77
C GLY A 579 11.16 23.76 30.43
N GLY A 580 11.06 24.11 29.14
CA GLY A 580 11.18 25.49 28.67
C GLY A 580 10.93 25.69 27.16
N GLY A 581 11.28 26.86 26.62
CA GLY A 581 11.11 27.14 25.19
C GLY A 581 12.13 26.40 24.32
N ILE A 582 13.35 26.94 24.25
CA ILE A 582 14.49 26.34 23.55
C ILE A 582 15.63 26.18 24.55
N ILE A 583 16.24 25.00 24.61
CA ILE A 583 17.52 24.79 25.29
C ILE A 583 18.59 24.37 24.28
N ILE A 584 19.79 24.94 24.40
CA ILE A 584 20.97 24.59 23.62
C ILE A 584 22.10 24.25 24.59
N GLU A 585 22.54 22.99 24.57
CA GLU A 585 23.49 22.48 25.54
C GLU A 585 24.59 21.57 25.01
N GLY A 586 25.71 21.54 25.74
CA GLY A 586 26.83 20.62 25.52
C GLY A 586 27.98 21.17 24.67
N ASN A 587 29.17 20.62 24.89
CA ASN A 587 30.47 21.12 24.36
C ASN A 587 30.60 21.17 22.82
N PHE A 588 29.63 20.64 22.07
CA PHE A 588 29.64 20.60 20.60
C PHE A 588 28.43 21.28 19.98
N SER A 589 27.66 22.03 20.78
CA SER A 589 26.60 22.89 20.26
C SER A 589 27.17 24.19 19.73
N ASP A 590 27.47 24.19 18.43
CA ASP A 590 28.08 25.32 17.74
C ASP A 590 27.35 25.72 16.45
N HIS A 591 27.50 26.99 16.06
CA HIS A 591 26.89 27.56 14.86
C HIS A 591 25.36 27.43 14.77
N ASP A 592 24.69 27.22 15.90
CA ASP A 592 23.24 27.21 15.98
C ASP A 592 22.67 28.64 15.91
N SER A 593 21.47 28.75 15.34
CA SER A 593 20.83 30.02 15.01
C SER A 593 19.37 30.01 15.44
N VAL A 594 19.00 30.88 16.37
CA VAL A 594 17.59 31.16 16.71
C VAL A 594 17.19 32.51 16.13
N ARG A 595 16.29 32.54 15.12
CA ARG A 595 15.95 33.76 14.38
C ARG A 595 14.47 33.83 14.02
N GLY A 596 13.84 34.99 14.24
CA GLY A 596 12.48 35.26 13.76
C GLY A 596 11.37 34.41 14.40
N ASN A 597 11.62 33.80 15.55
CA ASN A 597 10.65 32.97 16.27
C ASN A 597 9.78 33.81 17.22
N SER A 598 8.58 33.32 17.51
CA SER A 598 7.73 33.81 18.60
C SER A 598 7.83 32.82 19.75
N ILE A 599 8.45 33.22 20.86
CA ILE A 599 8.71 32.38 22.03
C ILE A 599 8.09 33.07 23.24
N PHE A 600 7.10 32.45 23.86
CA PHE A 600 6.35 33.05 24.98
C PHE A 600 5.67 32.00 25.86
N ALA A 601 5.34 32.37 27.10
CA ALA A 601 4.54 31.55 28.02
C ALA A 601 5.02 30.10 28.21
N ASN A 602 6.31 29.80 27.98
CA ASN A 602 6.91 28.53 28.36
C ASN A 602 7.17 28.53 29.88
N THR A 603 7.07 27.38 30.51
CA THR A 603 7.20 27.22 31.95
C THR A 603 8.27 26.20 32.29
N SER A 604 9.09 26.47 33.31
CA SER A 604 9.75 25.41 34.07
C SER A 604 8.86 25.17 35.28
N ASN A 605 8.51 23.92 35.55
CA ASN A 605 7.81 23.53 36.77
C ASN A 605 6.34 24.00 36.91
N GLY A 606 5.52 23.98 35.84
CA GLY A 606 4.04 23.85 35.91
C GLY A 606 3.15 24.80 36.75
N ILE A 607 3.69 25.73 37.56
CA ILE A 607 2.91 26.50 38.56
C ILE A 607 3.14 28.02 38.54
N THR A 608 4.03 28.55 37.69
CA THR A 608 4.14 30.00 37.46
C THR A 608 4.09 30.34 35.97
N PRO A 609 3.07 31.09 35.50
CA PRO A 609 3.10 31.71 34.18
C PRO A 609 4.37 32.55 34.04
N ASN A 610 5.20 32.27 33.03
CA ASN A 610 6.52 32.90 32.77
C ASN A 610 7.68 32.48 33.72
N GLY A 611 7.63 31.29 34.34
CA GLY A 611 8.75 30.77 35.15
C GLY A 611 9.88 30.10 34.36
N GLY A 612 9.61 29.64 33.13
CA GLY A 612 10.59 28.94 32.28
C GLY A 612 11.33 29.88 31.35
N LEU A 613 12.61 29.59 31.11
CA LEU A 613 13.42 30.34 30.15
C LEU A 613 12.85 30.15 28.73
N GLY A 614 12.76 31.27 28.00
CA GLY A 614 12.39 31.24 26.59
C GLY A 614 13.50 30.60 25.75
N ILE A 615 14.75 31.00 26.02
CA ILE A 615 15.96 30.41 25.46
C ILE A 615 16.91 30.19 26.64
N ASP A 616 17.47 28.99 26.74
CA ASP A 616 18.49 28.63 27.73
C ASP A 616 19.74 28.09 27.04
N LEU A 617 20.92 28.47 27.53
CA LEU A 617 22.22 28.09 27.00
C LEU A 617 23.06 27.46 28.11
N SER A 618 23.49 26.21 27.94
CA SER A 618 24.23 25.44 28.96
C SER A 618 25.47 24.74 28.38
N ILE A 619 26.62 24.85 29.06
CA ILE A 619 27.85 24.16 28.60
C ILE A 619 27.92 22.74 29.16
N SER A 620 27.32 22.47 30.32
CA SER A 620 27.59 21.26 31.12
C SER A 620 26.54 20.16 31.04
N GLY A 621 25.44 20.36 30.32
CA GLY A 621 24.37 19.37 30.18
C GLY A 621 23.51 19.18 31.45
N ASN A 622 23.64 20.08 32.44
CA ASN A 622 23.02 19.93 33.76
C ASN A 622 21.92 20.97 34.04
N GLY A 623 21.45 21.71 33.03
CA GLY A 623 20.40 22.73 33.18
C GLY A 623 20.66 23.68 34.36
N ASP A 624 21.88 24.22 34.48
CA ASP A 624 22.24 25.16 35.53
C ASP A 624 21.58 26.50 35.27
N GLY A 625 20.28 26.60 35.58
CA GLY A 625 19.48 27.80 35.37
C GLY A 625 20.21 29.08 35.79
N THR A 626 19.98 30.16 35.05
CA THR A 626 20.74 31.44 35.13
C THR A 626 22.26 31.25 35.16
N THR A 627 22.90 31.11 34.00
CA THR A 627 24.37 31.11 33.93
C THR A 627 24.90 32.55 33.86
N VAL A 628 26.22 32.73 33.97
CA VAL A 628 26.88 34.01 34.30
C VAL A 628 26.67 35.13 33.25
N ASN A 629 26.05 34.86 32.10
CA ASN A 629 25.61 35.87 31.12
C ASN A 629 24.26 36.53 31.43
N ASP A 630 23.58 36.15 32.51
CA ASP A 630 22.18 36.53 32.76
C ASP A 630 22.02 37.73 33.71
N ALA A 631 22.77 38.80 33.46
CA ALA A 631 22.31 40.13 33.83
C ALA A 631 21.33 40.61 32.75
N CYS A 632 20.02 40.56 33.07
CA CYS A 632 18.83 41.01 32.29
C CYS A 632 17.83 39.92 31.86
N ASP A 633 18.00 38.65 32.24
CA ASP A 633 17.06 37.56 31.88
C ASP A 633 15.84 37.41 32.81
N ARG A 634 15.71 38.28 33.82
CA ARG A 634 14.42 38.56 34.47
C ARG A 634 13.79 39.79 33.83
N THR A 635 12.75 39.59 33.03
CA THR A 635 11.90 40.71 32.61
C THR A 635 11.25 41.34 33.84
N ILE A 636 11.71 42.54 34.20
CA ILE A 636 10.95 43.77 34.48
C ILE A 636 12.00 44.89 34.63
N LEU A 637 11.93 45.86 33.70
CA LEU A 637 12.70 47.13 33.59
C LEU A 637 14.08 47.07 32.89
N CYS A 638 14.04 47.21 31.57
CA CYS A 638 14.90 48.14 30.81
C CYS A 638 13.99 49.12 30.06
#